data_AF-A0A836X1P3-F1
#
_entry.id   AF-A0A836X1P3-F1
#
_cell.length_a   1.000
_cell.length_b   1.000
_cell.length_c   1.000
_cell.angle_alpha   90.00
_cell.angle_beta   90.00
_cell.angle_gamma   90.00
#
_symmetry.space_group_name_H-M   'P 1'
#
loop_
_entity.id
_entity.type
_entity.pdbx_description
1 polymer ?
#
loop_
_entity_poly.entity_id
_entity_poly.type
_entity_poly.pdbx_seq_one_letter_code
_entity_poly.pdbx_strand_id
1 'polypeptide(L)'
;HIAGEDPVHSYYKGADIKNALQVVPFLVVQDVYMTETAQMADIILPATTFAEKEGSFTNMTRHVQKVTPATAPQNQSCTDHDIFIKLAEVFGKKFNNSSVSEVQDEISKIVPIYKDKLPGTKSEQWVPDGFKKNPCFQITSTREVAKPKEGFPFQLVSNNHMFHIGSYTHYAKALTDIGPDCIAELNPKDAEALNVIDGDRIVIESTTQKLEVPILINTVTVKGMVYLPKNWVNVPVNMLRNGEEGPISIKISKAN
;
A
#
# COMPACT_ATOMS: atom_id res chain seq x y z
N HIS A 1 -12.48 12.05 5.21
CA HIS A 1 -11.12 12.60 5.18
C HIS A 1 -10.14 11.44 5.11
N ILE A 2 -9.51 11.24 3.97
CA ILE A 2 -8.46 10.24 3.74
C ILE A 2 -7.12 10.98 3.73
N ALA A 3 -6.14 10.54 4.50
CA ALA A 3 -4.85 11.20 4.61
C ALA A 3 -3.70 10.21 4.39
N GLY A 4 -2.81 10.52 3.45
CA GLY A 4 -1.59 9.75 3.17
C GLY A 4 -1.82 8.34 2.63
N GLU A 5 -2.96 8.08 1.99
CA GLU A 5 -3.35 6.74 1.55
C GLU A 5 -4.08 6.76 0.19
N ASP A 6 -3.84 5.74 -0.62
CA ASP A 6 -4.52 5.49 -1.89
C ASP A 6 -5.28 4.14 -1.83
N PRO A 7 -6.42 4.08 -1.10
CA PRO A 7 -7.16 2.84 -0.88
C PRO A 7 -7.76 2.27 -2.17
N VAL A 8 -8.08 3.08 -3.16
CA VAL A 8 -8.58 2.58 -4.46
C VAL A 8 -7.51 1.72 -5.14
N HIS A 9 -6.27 2.20 -5.17
CA HIS A 9 -5.17 1.45 -5.75
C HIS A 9 -4.67 0.32 -4.84
N SER A 10 -4.54 0.54 -3.54
CA SER A 10 -3.70 -0.30 -2.66
C SER A 10 -4.45 -1.41 -1.93
N TYR A 11 -5.77 -1.27 -1.74
CA TYR A 11 -6.53 -2.19 -0.89
C TYR A 11 -7.06 -3.38 -1.70
N TYR A 12 -7.34 -4.47 -0.98
CA TYR A 12 -7.74 -5.75 -1.57
C TYR A 12 -9.13 -5.76 -2.24
N LYS A 13 -9.91 -4.69 -2.14
CA LYS A 13 -11.24 -4.50 -2.75
C LYS A 13 -11.33 -3.10 -3.37
N GLY A 14 -10.36 -2.75 -4.20
CA GLY A 14 -10.26 -1.42 -4.82
C GLY A 14 -11.55 -0.99 -5.53
N ALA A 15 -12.22 -1.90 -6.24
CA ALA A 15 -13.47 -1.62 -6.93
C ALA A 15 -14.62 -1.27 -5.96
N ASP A 16 -14.80 -2.02 -4.88
CA ASP A 16 -15.82 -1.72 -3.87
C ASP A 16 -15.55 -0.37 -3.18
N ILE A 17 -14.27 -0.10 -2.89
CA ILE A 17 -13.84 1.18 -2.31
C ILE A 17 -14.14 2.32 -3.26
N LYS A 18 -13.80 2.18 -4.54
CA LYS A 18 -14.10 3.18 -5.56
C LYS A 18 -15.60 3.49 -5.63
N ASN A 19 -16.44 2.45 -5.66
CA ASN A 19 -17.89 2.62 -5.65
C ASN A 19 -18.39 3.31 -4.36
N ALA A 20 -17.84 2.94 -3.20
CA ALA A 20 -18.19 3.57 -1.93
C ALA A 20 -17.80 5.05 -1.88
N LEU A 21 -16.62 5.41 -2.40
CA LEU A 21 -16.14 6.79 -2.46
C LEU A 21 -16.91 7.66 -3.45
N GLN A 22 -17.62 7.09 -4.42
CA GLN A 22 -18.49 7.88 -5.32
C GLN A 22 -19.81 8.34 -4.68
N VAL A 23 -20.22 7.71 -3.58
CA VAL A 23 -21.51 8.01 -2.92
C VAL A 23 -21.36 8.74 -1.59
N VAL A 24 -20.12 9.00 -1.14
CA VAL A 24 -19.93 9.83 0.06
C VAL A 24 -20.35 11.27 -0.25
N PRO A 25 -21.07 11.97 0.65
CA PRO A 25 -21.53 13.33 0.38
C PRO A 25 -20.43 14.37 0.20
N PHE A 26 -19.25 14.10 0.79
CA PHE A 26 -18.11 15.00 0.75
C PHE A 26 -16.81 14.23 1.07
N LEU A 27 -15.85 14.27 0.14
CA LEU A 27 -14.57 13.60 0.21
C LEU A 27 -13.43 14.62 0.25
N VAL A 28 -12.70 14.61 1.37
CA VAL A 28 -11.42 15.31 1.50
C VAL A 28 -10.28 14.31 1.41
N VAL A 29 -9.31 14.57 0.54
CA VAL A 29 -8.08 13.79 0.43
C VAL A 29 -6.87 14.67 0.72
N GLN A 30 -6.04 14.24 1.66
CA GLN A 30 -4.77 14.86 2.00
C GLN A 30 -3.64 13.97 1.50
N ASP A 31 -2.93 14.41 0.47
CA ASP A 31 -1.95 13.58 -0.25
C ASP A 31 -0.81 14.46 -0.78
N VAL A 32 0.32 13.84 -1.05
CA VAL A 32 1.49 14.45 -1.68
C VAL A 32 1.34 14.44 -3.21
N TYR A 33 0.67 13.42 -3.77
CA TYR A 33 0.48 13.26 -5.20
C TYR A 33 -1.01 13.15 -5.58
N MET A 34 -1.31 13.39 -6.86
CA MET A 34 -2.65 13.21 -7.43
C MET A 34 -2.93 11.73 -7.69
N THR A 35 -3.16 10.96 -6.62
CA THR A 35 -3.49 9.52 -6.64
C THR A 35 -4.88 9.24 -7.22
N GLU A 36 -5.20 7.98 -7.53
CA GLU A 36 -6.55 7.62 -8.01
C GLU A 36 -7.62 8.00 -6.99
N THR A 37 -7.33 7.79 -5.69
CA THR A 37 -8.21 8.26 -4.62
C THR A 37 -8.30 9.78 -4.55
N ALA A 38 -7.19 10.52 -4.71
CA ALA A 38 -7.21 11.99 -4.69
C ALA A 38 -8.02 12.60 -5.83
N GLN A 39 -8.00 11.99 -7.02
CA GLN A 39 -8.80 12.44 -8.18
C GLN A 39 -10.32 12.36 -7.94
N MET A 40 -10.76 11.58 -6.96
CA MET A 40 -12.17 11.45 -6.60
C MET A 40 -12.62 12.47 -5.55
N ALA A 41 -11.69 13.26 -4.99
CA ALA A 41 -11.97 14.15 -3.88
C ALA A 41 -12.70 15.44 -4.32
N ASP A 42 -13.58 15.93 -3.46
CA ASP A 42 -14.16 17.27 -3.59
C ASP A 42 -13.13 18.35 -3.22
N ILE A 43 -12.29 18.06 -2.23
CA ILE A 43 -11.19 18.92 -1.80
C ILE A 43 -9.92 18.09 -1.64
N ILE A 44 -8.82 18.62 -2.18
CA ILE A 44 -7.49 18.07 -1.99
C ILE A 44 -6.70 19.04 -1.10
N LEU A 45 -6.07 18.50 -0.05
CA LEU A 45 -5.19 19.23 0.85
C LEU A 45 -3.74 18.79 0.56
N PRO A 46 -2.92 19.62 -0.11
CA PRO A 46 -1.57 19.22 -0.51
C PRO A 46 -0.67 19.08 0.72
N ALA A 47 -0.24 17.85 0.97
CA ALA A 47 0.66 17.50 2.08
C ALA A 47 2.13 17.49 1.64
N THR A 48 3.03 17.63 2.61
CA THR A 48 4.47 17.55 2.37
C THR A 48 5.01 16.11 2.44
N THR A 49 6.12 15.87 1.75
CA THR A 49 6.89 14.62 1.85
C THR A 49 7.58 14.47 3.20
N PHE A 50 8.19 13.31 3.45
CA PHE A 50 9.03 13.09 4.64
C PHE A 50 10.24 14.02 4.71
N ALA A 51 10.73 14.53 3.57
CA ALA A 51 11.92 15.38 3.51
C ALA A 51 11.64 16.84 3.92
N GLU A 52 10.37 17.21 4.05
CA GLU A 52 9.91 18.58 4.28
C GLU A 52 9.34 18.80 5.68
N LYS A 53 9.23 17.73 6.49
CA LYS A 53 8.58 17.76 7.80
C LYS A 53 9.45 17.19 8.90
N GLU A 54 9.22 17.67 10.11
CA GLU A 54 9.87 17.16 11.31
C GLU A 54 8.96 16.18 12.05
N GLY A 55 9.56 15.34 12.90
CA GLY A 55 8.82 14.43 13.75
C GLY A 55 9.61 13.17 14.04
N SER A 56 8.93 12.03 14.04
CA SER A 56 9.54 10.73 14.31
C SER A 56 8.84 9.60 13.59
N PHE A 57 9.61 8.60 13.13
CA PHE A 57 9.07 7.31 12.68
C PHE A 57 9.42 6.20 13.67
N THR A 58 8.48 5.28 13.88
CA THR A 58 8.72 4.03 14.62
C THR A 58 8.78 2.88 13.63
N ASN A 59 9.92 2.20 13.54
CA ASN A 59 10.13 1.14 12.54
C ASN A 59 9.68 -0.26 13.03
N MET A 60 9.83 -1.26 12.15
CA MET A 60 9.46 -2.66 12.43
C MET A 60 10.23 -3.30 13.59
N THR A 61 11.41 -2.78 13.92
CA THR A 61 12.19 -3.22 15.09
C THR A 61 11.90 -2.37 16.32
N ARG A 62 10.82 -1.57 16.32
CA ARG A 62 10.37 -0.69 17.43
C ARG A 62 11.28 0.49 17.74
N HIS A 63 12.20 0.83 16.84
CA HIS A 63 13.04 2.01 17.04
C HIS A 63 12.29 3.27 16.63
N VAL A 64 12.20 4.21 17.57
CA VAL A 64 11.75 5.58 17.39
C VAL A 64 12.93 6.39 16.88
N GLN A 65 12.79 6.98 15.69
CA GLN A 65 13.85 7.70 15.00
C GLN A 65 13.37 9.09 14.63
N LYS A 66 14.18 10.11 14.91
CA LYS A 66 13.88 11.50 14.55
C LYS A 66 13.91 11.70 13.04
N VAL A 67 12.94 12.44 12.54
CA VAL A 67 12.91 13.00 11.20
C VAL A 67 13.14 14.50 11.32
N THR A 68 14.06 15.02 10.51
CA THR A 68 14.37 16.45 10.44
C THR A 68 14.17 16.90 8.99
N PRO A 69 13.58 18.08 8.75
CA PRO A 69 13.39 18.59 7.39
C PRO A 69 14.74 18.78 6.70
N ALA A 70 14.87 18.21 5.51
CA ALA A 70 16.00 18.44 4.61
C ALA A 70 15.74 19.64 3.68
N THR A 71 14.48 19.98 3.44
CA THR A 71 14.06 21.12 2.62
C THR A 71 12.79 21.76 3.21
N ALA A 72 12.47 22.97 2.79
CA ALA A 72 11.22 23.63 3.16
C ALA A 72 10.04 23.08 2.33
N PRO A 73 8.79 23.14 2.86
CA PRO A 73 7.58 22.86 2.09
C PRO A 73 7.56 23.59 0.74
N GLN A 74 7.20 22.88 -0.31
CA GLN A 74 7.15 23.41 -1.67
C GLN A 74 5.78 23.99 -2.04
N ASN A 75 5.77 25.12 -2.75
CA ASN A 75 4.55 25.76 -3.26
C ASN A 75 3.52 26.03 -2.15
N GLN A 76 2.32 25.45 -2.25
CA GLN A 76 1.21 25.58 -1.30
C GLN A 76 1.13 24.38 -0.34
N SER A 77 2.07 23.44 -0.39
CA SER A 77 2.03 22.28 0.50
C SER A 77 2.23 22.71 1.95
N CYS A 78 1.55 22.00 2.85
CA CYS A 78 1.70 22.17 4.29
C CYS A 78 2.02 20.82 4.91
N THR A 79 2.69 20.81 6.07
CA THR A 79 2.88 19.55 6.79
C THR A 79 1.51 18.98 7.21
N ASP A 80 1.40 17.65 7.29
CA ASP A 80 0.15 17.02 7.74
C ASP A 80 -0.32 17.59 9.09
N HIS A 81 0.64 17.84 9.98
CA HIS A 81 0.45 18.46 11.29
C HIS A 81 -0.19 19.85 11.20
N ASP A 82 0.36 20.74 10.36
CA ASP A 82 -0.17 22.10 10.17
C ASP A 82 -1.58 22.09 9.55
N ILE A 83 -1.84 21.14 8.65
CA ILE A 83 -3.17 20.96 8.06
C ILE A 83 -4.18 20.62 9.15
N PHE A 84 -3.88 19.67 10.04
CA PHE A 84 -4.77 19.32 11.15
C PHE A 84 -4.99 20.48 12.12
N ILE A 85 -3.96 21.27 12.43
CA ILE A 85 -4.10 22.47 13.28
C ILE A 85 -5.04 23.48 12.64
N LYS A 86 -4.83 23.80 11.35
CA LYS A 86 -5.67 24.76 10.61
C LYS A 86 -7.12 24.29 10.54
N LEU A 87 -7.36 22.99 10.27
CA LEU A 87 -8.70 22.41 10.26
C LEU A 87 -9.38 22.54 11.63
N ALA A 88 -8.65 22.27 12.71
CA ALA A 88 -9.16 22.41 14.07
C ALA A 88 -9.53 23.87 14.40
N GLU A 89 -8.73 24.84 13.95
CA GLU A 89 -9.05 26.27 14.08
C GLU A 89 -10.31 26.65 13.29
N VAL A 90 -10.43 26.20 12.04
CA VAL A 90 -11.63 26.42 11.19
C VAL A 90 -12.89 25.84 11.84
N PHE A 91 -12.79 24.70 12.52
CA PHE A 91 -13.92 24.08 13.24
C PHE A 91 -14.16 24.66 14.64
N GLY A 92 -13.42 25.69 15.06
CA GLY A 92 -13.55 26.28 16.39
C GLY A 92 -13.11 25.36 17.54
N LYS A 93 -12.25 24.38 17.24
CA LYS A 93 -11.71 23.36 18.17
C LYS A 93 -10.18 23.46 18.27
N LYS A 94 -9.66 24.66 18.49
CA LYS A 94 -8.21 24.90 18.57
C LYS A 94 -7.53 23.97 19.58
N PHE A 95 -6.44 23.34 19.16
CA PHE A 95 -5.58 22.55 20.05
C PHE A 95 -4.78 23.46 20.97
N ASN A 96 -4.60 23.04 22.22
CA ASN A 96 -3.79 23.77 23.21
C ASN A 96 -2.28 23.57 22.97
N ASN A 97 -1.90 22.40 22.45
CA ASN A 97 -0.55 21.98 22.11
C ASN A 97 -0.47 21.83 20.60
N SER A 98 0.34 22.63 19.93
CA SER A 98 0.33 22.71 18.47
C SER A 98 1.72 22.67 17.84
N SER A 99 2.79 22.59 18.61
CA SER A 99 4.11 22.25 18.07
C SER A 99 4.34 20.74 18.06
N VAL A 100 5.23 20.27 17.19
CA VAL A 100 5.59 18.84 17.13
C VAL A 100 6.18 18.36 18.46
N SER A 101 6.99 19.19 19.13
CA SER A 101 7.56 18.86 20.44
C SER A 101 6.49 18.70 21.52
N GLU A 102 5.50 19.61 21.57
CA GLU A 102 4.42 19.51 22.57
C GLU A 102 3.55 18.27 22.33
N VAL A 103 3.27 17.94 21.06
CA VAL A 103 2.54 16.71 20.72
C VAL A 103 3.35 15.47 21.13
N GLN A 104 4.65 15.46 20.88
CA GLN A 104 5.54 14.38 21.30
C GLN A 104 5.60 14.24 22.83
N ASP A 105 5.65 15.36 23.56
CA ASP A 105 5.61 15.38 25.02
C ASP A 105 4.27 14.87 25.56
N GLU A 106 3.16 15.20 24.88
CA GLU A 106 1.84 14.68 25.21
C GLU A 106 1.74 13.16 24.99
N ILE A 107 2.24 12.66 23.84
CA ILE A 107 2.33 11.22 23.56
C ILE A 107 3.17 10.51 24.63
N SER A 108 4.33 11.06 24.99
CA SER A 108 5.25 10.52 26.00
C SER A 108 4.59 10.40 27.38
N LYS A 109 3.68 11.33 27.74
CA LYS A 109 2.91 11.29 28.99
C LYS A 109 1.78 10.26 28.97
N ILE A 110 1.09 10.12 27.83
CA ILE A 110 -0.11 9.29 27.72
C ILE A 110 0.22 7.82 27.41
N VAL A 111 1.28 7.58 26.63
CA VAL A 111 1.61 6.26 26.09
C VAL A 111 2.95 5.77 26.70
N PRO A 112 2.92 4.89 27.71
CA PRO A 112 4.10 4.52 28.50
C PRO A 112 5.29 4.01 27.69
N ILE A 113 5.05 3.31 26.57
CA ILE A 113 6.13 2.77 25.72
C ILE A 113 6.95 3.87 25.02
N TYR A 114 6.41 5.08 24.87
CA TYR A 114 7.10 6.22 24.27
C TYR A 114 7.79 7.12 25.30
N LYS A 115 7.61 6.85 26.60
CA LYS A 115 8.23 7.61 27.66
C LYS A 115 9.76 7.60 27.50
N ASP A 116 10.36 8.78 27.59
CA ASP A 116 11.81 9.01 27.43
C ASP A 116 12.36 8.57 26.04
N LYS A 117 11.48 8.26 25.07
CA LYS A 117 11.84 7.94 23.68
C LYS A 117 11.53 9.10 22.72
N LEU A 118 10.68 10.02 23.14
CA LEU A 118 10.33 11.26 22.47
C LEU A 118 10.56 12.45 23.42
N PRO A 119 11.04 13.62 22.94
CA PRO A 119 11.80 13.85 21.71
C PRO A 119 13.27 13.43 21.89
N GLY A 120 13.80 12.61 20.98
CA GLY A 120 15.19 12.13 21.03
C GLY A 120 15.95 12.43 19.74
N THR A 121 17.27 12.61 19.84
CA THR A 121 18.18 12.61 18.67
C THR A 121 18.72 11.22 18.34
N LYS A 122 18.51 10.26 19.24
CA LYS A 122 18.95 8.88 19.10
C LYS A 122 17.82 8.01 18.57
N SER A 123 18.22 6.93 17.88
CA SER A 123 17.32 5.83 17.56
C SER A 123 17.10 5.00 18.82
N GLU A 124 15.90 5.03 19.38
CA GLU A 124 15.59 4.41 20.66
C GLU A 124 14.53 3.33 20.50
N GLN A 125 14.83 2.11 20.94
CA GLN A 125 13.87 1.01 20.88
C GLN A 125 12.92 1.06 22.09
N TRP A 126 11.61 1.03 21.85
CA TRP A 126 10.66 0.76 22.93
C TRP A 126 10.56 -0.75 23.20
N VAL A 127 10.36 -1.08 24.48
CA VAL A 127 10.31 -2.46 24.96
C VAL A 127 8.88 -2.75 25.41
N PRO A 128 8.23 -3.80 24.88
CA PRO A 128 6.92 -4.19 25.38
C PRO A 128 7.04 -4.66 26.83
N ASP A 129 6.05 -4.33 27.65
CA ASP A 129 5.84 -5.03 28.91
C ASP A 129 5.72 -6.52 28.58
N GLY A 130 6.66 -7.32 29.08
CA GLY A 130 6.78 -8.74 28.71
C GLY A 130 5.46 -9.51 28.80
N PHE A 131 5.39 -10.67 28.16
CA PHE A 131 4.16 -11.46 28.13
C PHE A 131 3.71 -11.84 29.55
N LYS A 132 2.50 -11.40 29.95
CA LYS A 132 1.89 -11.75 31.24
C LYS A 132 1.49 -13.23 31.34
N LYS A 133 1.46 -13.95 30.22
CA LYS A 133 1.11 -15.36 30.14
C LYS A 133 2.35 -16.18 29.85
N ASN A 134 2.45 -17.33 30.52
CA ASN A 134 3.47 -18.32 30.18
C ASN A 134 3.26 -18.77 28.72
N PRO A 135 4.34 -18.90 27.94
CA PRO A 135 4.23 -19.41 26.58
C PRO A 135 3.64 -20.82 26.62
N CYS A 136 2.62 -21.06 25.80
CA CYS A 136 2.06 -22.39 25.59
C CYS A 136 2.26 -22.81 24.14
N PHE A 137 2.58 -24.08 23.94
CA PHE A 137 2.61 -24.66 22.61
C PHE A 137 1.18 -24.93 22.16
N GLN A 138 0.80 -24.38 21.00
CA GLN A 138 -0.49 -24.62 20.39
C GLN A 138 -0.29 -25.26 19.02
N ILE A 139 -0.84 -26.47 18.85
CA ILE A 139 -0.93 -27.10 17.54
C ILE A 139 -2.08 -26.42 16.81
N THR A 140 -1.77 -25.75 15.69
CA THR A 140 -2.79 -25.19 14.81
C THR A 140 -3.33 -26.28 13.90
N SER A 141 -4.62 -26.20 13.57
CA SER A 141 -5.23 -27.09 12.57
C SER A 141 -4.60 -26.84 11.20
N THR A 142 -4.53 -27.89 10.38
CA THR A 142 -4.14 -27.76 8.98
C THR A 142 -5.13 -26.84 8.28
N ARG A 143 -4.65 -25.77 7.65
CA ARG A 143 -5.51 -24.85 6.90
C ARG A 143 -5.89 -25.53 5.59
N GLU A 144 -7.18 -25.49 5.23
CA GLU A 144 -7.60 -25.93 3.90
C GLU A 144 -6.95 -25.05 2.84
N VAL A 145 -6.35 -25.68 1.84
CA VAL A 145 -5.80 -24.96 0.69
C VAL A 145 -6.96 -24.52 -0.17
N ALA A 146 -7.07 -23.20 -0.41
CA ALA A 146 -8.08 -22.64 -1.29
C ALA A 146 -7.98 -23.31 -2.68
N LYS A 147 -9.07 -23.94 -3.12
CA LYS A 147 -9.16 -24.54 -4.45
C LYS A 147 -9.61 -23.49 -5.46
N PRO A 148 -9.10 -23.53 -6.71
CA PRO A 148 -9.60 -22.65 -7.75
C PRO A 148 -11.11 -22.84 -7.95
N LYS A 149 -11.83 -21.73 -8.17
CA LYS A 149 -13.26 -21.74 -8.46
C LYS A 149 -13.55 -22.37 -9.83
N GLU A 150 -14.76 -22.89 -9.99
CA GLU A 150 -15.24 -23.39 -11.27
C GLU A 150 -15.14 -22.30 -12.35
N GLY A 151 -14.60 -22.64 -13.52
CA GLY A 151 -14.34 -21.70 -14.62
C GLY A 151 -13.08 -20.84 -14.48
N PHE A 152 -12.39 -20.88 -13.33
CA PHE A 152 -11.16 -20.12 -13.05
C PHE A 152 -10.05 -21.06 -12.55
N PRO A 153 -9.42 -21.85 -13.45
CA PRO A 153 -8.55 -22.96 -13.05
C PRO A 153 -7.17 -22.55 -12.53
N PHE A 154 -6.79 -21.28 -12.64
CA PHE A 154 -5.50 -20.76 -12.21
C PHE A 154 -5.62 -19.98 -10.90
N GLN A 155 -4.49 -19.81 -10.20
CA GLN A 155 -4.39 -18.93 -9.04
C GLN A 155 -3.43 -17.77 -9.31
N LEU A 156 -3.86 -16.55 -9.05
CA LEU A 156 -3.00 -15.37 -9.09
C LEU A 156 -2.40 -15.10 -7.72
N VAL A 157 -1.08 -14.97 -7.67
CA VAL A 157 -0.35 -14.43 -6.54
C VAL A 157 0.18 -13.06 -6.91
N SER A 158 -0.17 -12.05 -6.13
CA SER A 158 0.27 -10.68 -6.36
C SER A 158 1.02 -10.13 -5.16
N ASN A 159 2.18 -9.51 -5.38
CA ASN A 159 2.97 -8.89 -4.32
C ASN A 159 3.66 -7.61 -4.80
N ASN A 160 4.37 -6.94 -3.89
CA ASN A 160 5.22 -5.81 -4.23
C ASN A 160 6.40 -6.29 -5.07
N HIS A 161 6.77 -5.48 -6.07
CA HIS A 161 8.01 -5.67 -6.80
C HIS A 161 9.16 -4.94 -6.11
N MET A 162 10.39 -5.33 -6.40
CA MET A 162 11.59 -4.73 -5.78
C MET A 162 11.68 -3.21 -6.01
N PHE A 163 11.33 -2.74 -7.21
CA PHE A 163 11.45 -1.32 -7.58
C PHE A 163 10.26 -0.46 -7.18
N HIS A 164 9.10 -1.06 -6.96
CA HIS A 164 7.87 -0.31 -6.74
C HIS A 164 7.14 -0.75 -5.48
N ILE A 165 6.87 0.23 -4.62
CA ILE A 165 5.95 0.13 -3.48
C ILE A 165 4.99 1.31 -3.52
N GLY A 166 3.69 1.02 -3.55
CA GLY A 166 2.65 2.02 -3.77
C GLY A 166 2.82 2.78 -5.09
N SER A 167 2.07 3.87 -5.25
CA SER A 167 2.12 4.72 -6.45
C SER A 167 3.28 5.70 -6.47
N TYR A 168 3.84 6.08 -5.30
CA TYR A 168 4.80 7.19 -5.21
C TYR A 168 6.15 6.90 -5.87
N THR A 169 6.59 5.64 -5.86
CA THR A 169 7.85 5.24 -6.48
C THR A 169 7.89 5.45 -8.00
N HIS A 170 6.72 5.56 -8.65
CA HIS A 170 6.62 5.89 -10.08
C HIS A 170 7.00 7.34 -10.40
N TYR A 171 7.03 8.23 -9.41
CA TYR A 171 7.50 9.60 -9.59
C TYR A 171 9.04 9.71 -9.51
N ALA A 172 9.73 8.64 -9.11
CA ALA A 172 11.18 8.61 -9.11
C ALA A 172 11.71 8.12 -10.46
N LYS A 173 12.30 9.04 -11.25
CA LYS A 173 12.88 8.72 -12.56
C LYS A 173 13.89 7.56 -12.51
N ALA A 174 14.76 7.54 -11.50
CA ALA A 174 15.75 6.49 -11.36
C ALA A 174 15.14 5.09 -11.20
N LEU A 175 13.98 4.97 -10.54
CA LEU A 175 13.30 3.69 -10.35
C LEU A 175 12.52 3.28 -11.60
N THR A 176 11.91 4.24 -12.30
CA THR A 176 11.15 3.98 -13.53
C THR A 176 12.05 3.68 -14.73
N ASP A 177 13.26 4.24 -14.78
CA ASP A 177 14.23 3.97 -15.85
C ASP A 177 14.85 2.56 -15.75
N ILE A 178 15.00 2.02 -14.53
CA ILE A 178 15.63 0.71 -14.29
C ILE A 178 14.62 -0.41 -14.03
N GLY A 179 13.41 -0.06 -13.59
CA GLY A 179 12.36 -1.01 -13.26
C GLY A 179 11.79 -1.65 -14.52
N PRO A 180 11.40 -2.94 -14.47
CA PRO A 180 10.77 -3.59 -15.61
C PRO A 180 9.35 -3.04 -15.82
N ASP A 181 8.73 -3.42 -16.93
CA ASP A 181 7.28 -3.30 -17.09
C ASP A 181 6.53 -4.24 -16.11
N CYS A 182 5.22 -4.04 -15.98
CA CYS A 182 4.36 -4.96 -15.24
C CYS A 182 4.19 -6.26 -16.03
N ILE A 183 4.95 -7.29 -15.66
CA ILE A 183 5.02 -8.57 -16.36
C ILE A 183 4.44 -9.68 -15.49
N ALA A 184 3.60 -10.55 -16.07
CA ALA A 184 3.11 -11.76 -15.43
C ALA A 184 4.14 -12.89 -15.56
N GLU A 185 4.43 -13.59 -14.48
CA GLU A 185 5.29 -14.78 -14.52
C GLU A 185 4.45 -16.05 -14.64
N LEU A 186 4.83 -16.94 -15.56
CA LEU A 186 4.11 -18.16 -15.89
C LEU A 186 5.02 -19.39 -15.95
N ASN A 187 4.49 -20.56 -15.55
CA ASN A 187 5.24 -21.81 -15.64
C ASN A 187 5.36 -22.30 -17.10
N PRO A 188 6.51 -22.87 -17.52
CA PRO A 188 6.70 -23.40 -18.87
C PRO A 188 5.60 -24.36 -19.35
N LYS A 189 5.06 -25.21 -18.48
CA LYS A 189 4.02 -26.17 -18.85
C LYS A 189 2.67 -25.51 -19.13
N ASP A 190 2.37 -24.41 -18.45
CA ASP A 190 1.14 -23.65 -18.69
C ASP A 190 1.29 -22.77 -19.93
N ALA A 191 2.48 -22.22 -20.16
CA ALA A 191 2.81 -21.50 -21.38
C ALA A 191 2.70 -22.39 -22.63
N GLU A 192 3.24 -23.62 -22.57
CA GLU A 192 3.10 -24.63 -23.63
C GLU A 192 1.62 -24.97 -23.90
N ALA A 193 0.83 -25.18 -22.84
CA ALA A 193 -0.60 -25.47 -22.96
C ALA A 193 -1.41 -24.30 -23.57
N LEU A 194 -0.96 -23.06 -23.37
CA LEU A 194 -1.57 -21.85 -23.94
C LEU A 194 -0.98 -21.44 -25.30
N ASN A 195 0.07 -22.14 -25.76
CA ASN A 195 0.83 -21.80 -26.97
C ASN A 195 1.32 -20.34 -26.99
N VAL A 196 1.97 -19.94 -25.89
CA VAL A 196 2.59 -18.61 -25.71
C VAL A 196 4.08 -18.72 -25.43
N ILE A 197 4.83 -17.69 -25.83
CA ILE A 197 6.28 -17.57 -25.59
C ILE A 197 6.60 -16.32 -24.75
N ASP A 198 7.84 -16.18 -24.30
CA ASP A 198 8.28 -14.96 -23.60
C ASP A 198 7.95 -13.69 -24.37
N GLY A 199 7.40 -12.71 -23.68
CA GLY A 199 6.97 -11.43 -24.26
C GLY A 199 5.59 -11.45 -24.93
N ASP A 200 4.98 -12.62 -25.17
CA ASP A 200 3.57 -12.67 -25.57
C ASP A 200 2.70 -12.03 -24.48
N ARG A 201 1.51 -11.57 -24.87
CA ARG A 201 0.54 -11.01 -23.94
C ARG A 201 -0.53 -12.04 -23.61
N ILE A 202 -0.93 -12.07 -22.34
CA ILE A 202 -2.07 -12.86 -21.87
C ILE A 202 -3.13 -11.93 -21.29
N VAL A 203 -4.39 -12.35 -21.38
CA VAL A 203 -5.49 -11.77 -20.64
C VAL A 203 -5.65 -12.57 -19.35
N ILE A 204 -5.54 -11.88 -18.21
CA ILE A 204 -5.84 -12.41 -16.88
C ILE A 204 -7.22 -11.91 -16.48
N GLU A 205 -8.16 -12.82 -16.22
CA GLU A 205 -9.53 -12.50 -15.84
C GLU A 205 -9.88 -13.14 -14.50
N SER A 206 -10.40 -12.31 -13.59
CA SER A 206 -11.04 -12.72 -12.34
C SER A 206 -12.56 -12.56 -12.46
N THR A 207 -13.29 -12.82 -11.38
CA THR A 207 -14.74 -12.57 -11.32
C THR A 207 -15.11 -11.09 -11.34
N THR A 208 -14.16 -10.18 -11.13
CA THR A 208 -14.41 -8.73 -11.06
C THR A 208 -13.95 -8.00 -12.31
N GLN A 209 -12.79 -8.35 -12.85
CA GLN A 209 -12.12 -7.57 -13.89
C GLN A 209 -11.24 -8.46 -14.76
N LYS A 210 -10.86 -7.95 -15.94
CA LYS A 210 -9.79 -8.51 -16.77
C LYS A 210 -8.71 -7.47 -17.06
N LEU A 211 -7.47 -7.92 -17.19
CA LEU A 211 -6.33 -7.12 -17.60
C LEU A 211 -5.46 -7.88 -18.58
N GLU A 212 -4.72 -7.16 -19.41
CA GLU A 212 -3.80 -7.73 -20.38
C GLU A 212 -2.38 -7.30 -20.08
N VAL A 213 -1.48 -8.27 -19.96
CA VAL A 213 -0.08 -8.05 -19.56
C VAL A 213 0.87 -8.95 -20.35
N PRO A 214 2.11 -8.50 -20.61
CA PRO A 214 3.15 -9.37 -21.14
C PRO A 214 3.51 -10.48 -20.14
N ILE A 215 4.07 -11.58 -20.64
CA ILE A 215 4.52 -12.70 -19.82
C ILE A 215 6.03 -12.88 -19.82
N LEU A 216 6.52 -13.44 -18.71
CA LEU A 216 7.84 -14.03 -18.55
C LEU A 216 7.66 -15.47 -18.09
N ILE A 217 8.25 -16.42 -18.80
CA ILE A 217 8.19 -17.84 -18.53
C ILE A 217 9.36 -18.20 -17.63
N ASN A 218 9.09 -18.84 -16.49
CA ASN A 218 10.14 -19.30 -15.58
C ASN A 218 9.73 -20.52 -14.76
N THR A 219 10.72 -21.20 -14.18
CA THR A 219 10.51 -22.38 -13.33
C THR A 219 10.29 -22.05 -11.85
N VAL A 220 10.28 -20.76 -11.49
CA VAL A 220 10.01 -20.29 -10.11
C VAL A 220 8.52 -20.38 -9.82
N THR A 221 7.68 -20.05 -10.81
CA THR A 221 6.23 -20.19 -10.71
C THR A 221 5.81 -21.66 -10.83
N VAL A 222 4.81 -22.05 -10.03
CA VAL A 222 4.28 -23.42 -10.01
C VAL A 222 3.21 -23.56 -11.08
N LYS A 223 3.09 -24.76 -11.68
CA LYS A 223 2.00 -25.07 -12.60
C LYS A 223 0.63 -24.73 -11.99
N GLY A 224 -0.22 -24.02 -12.73
CA GLY A 224 -1.53 -23.54 -12.29
C GLY A 224 -1.49 -22.22 -11.51
N MET A 225 -0.32 -21.60 -11.36
CA MET A 225 -0.13 -20.32 -10.68
C MET A 225 0.42 -19.27 -11.65
N VAL A 226 -0.08 -18.04 -11.51
CA VAL A 226 0.45 -16.85 -12.17
C VAL A 226 0.93 -15.89 -11.09
N TYR A 227 2.14 -15.36 -11.22
CA TYR A 227 2.59 -14.26 -10.38
C TYR A 227 2.47 -12.94 -11.15
N LEU A 228 1.94 -11.89 -10.53
CA LEU A 228 1.86 -10.56 -11.14
C LEU A 228 2.11 -9.48 -10.08
N PRO A 229 3.11 -8.61 -10.26
CA PRO A 229 3.39 -7.61 -9.26
C PRO A 229 2.35 -6.48 -9.29
N LYS A 230 1.97 -5.95 -8.13
CA LYS A 230 0.72 -5.17 -7.99
C LYS A 230 0.84 -3.64 -8.03
N ASN A 231 2.05 -3.10 -8.06
CA ASN A 231 2.29 -1.67 -7.78
C ASN A 231 2.47 -0.80 -9.03
N TRP A 232 1.98 -1.20 -10.21
CA TRP A 232 2.05 -0.36 -11.41
C TRP A 232 0.80 0.50 -11.50
N VAL A 233 0.96 1.81 -11.51
CA VAL A 233 -0.19 2.75 -11.54
C VAL A 233 -1.03 2.57 -12.80
N ASN A 234 -0.40 2.27 -13.93
CA ASN A 234 -1.08 2.08 -15.21
C ASN A 234 -1.67 0.67 -15.41
N VAL A 235 -1.38 -0.27 -14.50
CA VAL A 235 -1.90 -1.65 -14.57
C VAL A 235 -2.61 -1.95 -13.25
N PRO A 236 -3.96 -1.88 -13.21
CA PRO A 236 -4.73 -1.93 -11.97
C PRO A 236 -4.88 -3.37 -11.46
N VAL A 237 -3.77 -4.03 -11.11
CA VAL A 237 -3.72 -5.44 -10.68
C VAL A 237 -4.63 -5.70 -9.48
N ASN A 238 -4.70 -4.76 -8.53
CA ASN A 238 -5.57 -4.90 -7.36
C ASN A 238 -7.07 -4.89 -7.72
N MET A 239 -7.48 -4.45 -8.91
CA MET A 239 -8.87 -4.57 -9.38
C MET A 239 -9.26 -6.00 -9.76
N LEU A 240 -8.29 -6.90 -9.97
CA LEU A 240 -8.58 -8.34 -10.11
C LEU A 240 -9.03 -8.97 -8.78
N ARG A 241 -8.69 -8.36 -7.64
CA ARG A 241 -9.02 -8.92 -6.33
C ARG A 241 -10.53 -8.89 -6.09
N ASN A 242 -11.07 -10.03 -5.71
CA ASN A 242 -12.51 -10.27 -5.55
C ASN A 242 -12.92 -10.62 -4.11
N GLY A 243 -12.05 -10.31 -3.14
CA GLY A 243 -12.27 -10.61 -1.72
C GLY A 243 -11.83 -12.00 -1.24
N GLU A 244 -11.34 -12.89 -2.11
CA GLU A 244 -10.73 -14.17 -1.69
C GLU A 244 -9.49 -13.93 -0.80
N GLU A 245 -9.36 -14.67 0.30
CA GLU A 245 -8.15 -14.65 1.12
C GLU A 245 -7.01 -15.40 0.43
N GLY A 246 -5.83 -14.77 0.32
CA GLY A 246 -4.67 -15.39 -0.33
C GLY A 246 -4.71 -15.28 -1.86
N PRO A 247 -4.25 -16.31 -2.59
CA PRO A 247 -4.31 -16.32 -4.06
C PRO A 247 -5.75 -16.21 -4.56
N ILE A 248 -5.97 -15.49 -5.65
CA ILE A 248 -7.32 -15.37 -6.26
C ILE A 248 -7.48 -16.35 -7.40
N SER A 249 -8.68 -16.91 -7.53
CA SER A 249 -9.04 -17.73 -8.69
C SER A 249 -9.14 -16.86 -9.95
N ILE A 250 -8.40 -17.24 -11.00
CA ILE A 250 -8.36 -16.55 -12.30
C ILE A 250 -8.45 -17.55 -13.46
N LYS A 251 -8.77 -17.03 -14.64
CA LYS A 251 -8.57 -17.71 -15.92
C LYS A 251 -7.61 -16.87 -16.75
N ILE A 252 -6.83 -17.55 -17.58
CA ILE A 252 -5.89 -16.91 -18.50
C ILE A 252 -6.11 -17.40 -19.91
N SER A 253 -5.91 -16.49 -20.88
CA SER A 253 -5.96 -16.79 -22.30
C SER A 253 -4.90 -15.98 -23.04
N LYS A 254 -4.45 -16.46 -24.20
CA LYS A 254 -3.60 -15.68 -25.11
C LYS A 254 -4.36 -14.41 -25.55
N ALA A 255 -3.68 -13.26 -25.55
CA ALA A 255 -4.23 -12.03 -26.10
C ALA A 255 -4.27 -12.11 -27.64
N ASN A 256 -5.22 -11.41 -28.27
CA ASN A 256 -5.39 -11.39 -29.72
C ASN A 256 -4.40 -10.45 -30.40
#